data_AF-A0A355GZZ7-F1
#
_entry.id   AF-A0A355GZZ7-F1
#
_cell.length_a   1.000
_cell.length_b   1.000
_cell.length_c   1.000
_cell.angle_alpha   90.00
_cell.angle_beta   90.00
_cell.angle_gamma   90.00
#
_symmetry.space_group_name_H-M   'P 1'
#
loop_
_entity.id
_entity.type
_entity.pdbx_description
1 polymer ?
#
loop_
_entity_poly.entity_id
_entity_poly.type
_entity_poly.pdbx_seq_one_letter_code
_entity_poly.pdbx_strand_id
1 'polypeptide(L)'
;MTPQGETFHQKIAAEFAKQNQMILICGRYEGFDERIREHLVDREISIGDYILTGGELSALVVIDAVSRLIPGVLGNDASAAKESFSQGLLEYPQYTRPAEYKGWCVPEVLASGNHAQIERWQRIEALRRTWQRRPDLLKKMELTAEDNLYLEKIKLGRI
;
A
#
# COMPACT_ATOMS: atom_id res chain seq x y z
N MET A 1 19.58 -0.47 7.13
CA MET A 1 18.42 0.40 7.39
C MET A 1 18.88 1.79 7.79
N THR A 2 18.48 2.83 7.06
CA THR A 2 18.96 4.22 7.28
C THR A 2 17.99 5.23 6.67
N PRO A 3 17.78 6.42 7.27
CA PRO A 3 16.94 7.47 6.68
C PRO A 3 17.51 8.07 5.38
N GLN A 4 18.80 7.85 5.10
CA GLN A 4 19.47 8.36 3.87
C GLN A 4 19.18 7.50 2.62
N GLY A 5 18.60 6.32 2.82
CA GLY A 5 18.32 5.36 1.76
C GLY A 5 17.11 5.74 0.90
N GLU A 6 16.87 4.94 -0.13
CA GLU A 6 15.64 5.06 -0.91
C GLU A 6 14.41 4.74 -0.04
N THR A 7 13.32 5.47 -0.26
CA THR A 7 12.09 5.26 0.51
C THR A 7 11.42 3.95 0.12
N PHE A 8 11.25 3.07 1.09
CA PHE A 8 10.57 1.79 0.96
C PHE A 8 9.13 1.97 0.49
N HIS A 9 8.74 1.21 -0.53
CA HIS A 9 7.39 1.21 -1.08
C HIS A 9 7.03 -0.16 -1.65
N GLN A 10 5.75 -0.37 -1.97
CA GLN A 10 5.23 -1.69 -2.35
C GLN A 10 5.98 -2.38 -3.50
N LYS A 11 6.50 -1.62 -4.48
CA LYS A 11 7.34 -2.20 -5.55
C LYS A 11 8.68 -2.78 -5.05
N ILE A 12 9.32 -2.14 -4.05
CA ILE A 12 10.56 -2.67 -3.44
C ILE A 12 10.22 -3.90 -2.61
N ALA A 13 9.10 -3.90 -1.88
CA ALA A 13 8.64 -5.11 -1.17
C ALA A 13 8.45 -6.30 -2.13
N ALA A 14 7.83 -6.08 -3.30
CA ALA A 14 7.64 -7.11 -4.32
C ALA A 14 8.95 -7.56 -4.99
N GLU A 15 9.95 -6.68 -5.09
CA GLU A 15 11.29 -7.05 -5.54
C GLU A 15 12.01 -7.91 -4.49
N PHE A 16 11.95 -7.50 -3.22
CA PHE A 16 12.54 -8.20 -2.09
C PHE A 16 11.93 -9.57 -1.86
N ALA A 17 10.63 -9.74 -2.08
CA ALA A 17 9.94 -11.03 -1.97
C ALA A 17 10.44 -12.09 -2.98
N LYS A 18 11.17 -11.68 -4.02
CA LYS A 18 11.78 -12.61 -4.99
C LYS A 18 13.15 -13.13 -4.55
N GLN A 19 13.73 -12.57 -3.49
CA GLN A 19 15.06 -12.96 -3.01
C GLN A 19 14.95 -14.18 -2.11
N ASN A 20 15.85 -15.15 -2.31
CA ASN A 20 15.90 -16.36 -1.48
C ASN A 20 16.43 -16.09 -0.06
N GLN A 21 17.25 -15.04 0.08
CA GLN A 21 17.87 -14.67 1.34
C GLN A 21 18.04 -13.15 1.39
N MET A 22 17.87 -12.59 2.58
CA MET A 22 18.08 -11.17 2.85
C MET A 22 18.78 -11.01 4.19
N ILE A 23 19.76 -10.10 4.25
CA ILE A 23 20.41 -9.69 5.49
C ILE A 23 20.05 -8.23 5.74
N LEU A 24 19.38 -7.97 6.85
CA LEU A 24 19.01 -6.62 7.26
C LEU A 24 19.94 -6.15 8.36
N ILE A 25 20.68 -5.08 8.10
CA ILE A 25 21.60 -4.48 9.08
C ILE A 25 20.87 -3.32 9.78
N CYS A 26 20.71 -3.46 11.10
CA CYS A 26 20.04 -2.50 11.97
C CYS A 26 21.08 -1.63 12.69
N GLY A 27 21.10 -0.34 12.35
CA GLY A 27 22.01 0.61 12.98
C GLY A 27 21.46 1.10 14.31
N ARG A 28 22.34 1.54 15.21
CA ARG A 28 22.00 2.23 16.45
C ARG A 28 22.91 3.44 16.62
N TYR A 29 22.55 4.32 17.57
CA TYR A 29 23.30 5.55 17.85
C TYR A 29 23.40 6.41 16.57
N GLU A 30 24.61 6.83 16.19
CA GLU A 30 24.88 7.64 14.99
C GLU A 30 24.87 6.82 13.68
N GLY A 31 24.66 5.50 13.76
CA GLY A 31 24.54 4.62 12.60
C GLY A 31 25.72 3.66 12.47
N PHE A 32 26.35 3.65 11.31
CA PHE A 32 27.41 2.71 10.95
C PHE A 32 28.69 3.44 10.59
N ASP A 33 29.83 2.75 10.71
CA ASP A 33 31.04 3.19 10.03
C ASP A 33 30.78 3.23 8.52
N GLU A 34 31.16 4.32 7.87
CA GLU A 34 30.86 4.56 6.45
C GLU A 34 31.40 3.45 5.53
N ARG A 35 32.51 2.79 5.90
CA ARG A 35 33.08 1.68 5.14
C ARG A 35 32.16 0.46 5.07
N ILE A 36 31.26 0.29 6.03
CA ILE A 36 30.22 -0.76 5.97
C ILE A 36 29.27 -0.44 4.82
N ARG A 37 28.87 0.82 4.67
CA ARG A 37 27.99 1.28 3.60
C ARG A 37 28.66 1.18 2.23
N GLU A 38 29.93 1.57 2.15
CA GLU A 38 30.70 1.56 0.90
C GLU A 38 31.05 0.16 0.37
N HIS A 39 31.21 -0.84 1.26
CA HIS A 39 31.79 -2.14 0.88
C HIS A 39 30.92 -3.36 1.16
N LEU A 40 29.93 -3.28 2.06
CA LEU A 40 29.15 -4.45 2.49
C LEU A 40 27.65 -4.31 2.22
N VAL A 41 27.15 -3.11 1.92
CA VAL A 41 25.72 -2.85 1.73
C VAL A 41 25.40 -2.77 0.25
N ASP A 42 24.46 -3.61 -0.20
CA ASP A 42 23.95 -3.55 -1.57
C ASP A 42 22.96 -2.40 -1.78
N ARG A 43 22.10 -2.16 -0.78
CA ARG A 43 21.05 -1.14 -0.82
C ARG A 43 20.79 -0.51 0.53
N GLU A 44 20.55 0.78 0.53
CA GLU A 44 20.13 1.54 1.70
C GLU A 44 18.63 1.81 1.63
N ILE A 45 17.89 1.38 2.66
CA ILE A 45 16.44 1.51 2.72
C ILE A 45 16.02 2.42 3.89
N SER A 46 15.21 3.42 3.58
CA SER A 46 14.47 4.28 4.51
C SER A 46 12.99 3.88 4.55
N ILE A 47 12.33 3.94 5.70
CA ILE A 47 10.87 3.69 5.80
C ILE A 47 10.04 4.99 5.86
N GLY A 48 10.69 6.13 5.62
CA GLY A 48 10.06 7.44 5.53
C GLY A 48 10.90 8.57 6.11
N ASP A 49 10.41 9.79 5.93
CA ASP A 49 11.16 11.02 6.23
C ASP A 49 11.03 11.40 7.71
N TYR A 50 11.56 10.55 8.58
CA TYR A 50 11.61 10.73 10.03
C TYR A 50 12.74 9.91 10.64
N ILE A 51 13.07 10.16 11.91
CA ILE A 51 14.19 9.53 12.61
C ILE A 51 13.66 8.54 13.66
N LEU A 52 14.31 7.37 13.74
CA LEU A 52 14.12 6.36 14.77
C LEU A 52 15.40 6.19 15.58
N THR A 53 15.28 5.59 16.77
CA THR A 53 16.44 5.31 17.65
C THR A 53 17.33 4.17 17.15
N GLY A 54 16.82 3.35 16.23
CA GLY A 54 17.53 2.23 15.64
C GLY A 54 16.80 1.63 14.44
N GLY A 55 17.49 0.74 13.72
CA GLY A 55 17.01 0.10 12.50
C GLY A 55 16.07 -1.08 12.71
N GLU A 56 15.80 -1.50 13.95
CA GLU A 56 15.03 -2.72 14.23
C GLU A 56 13.57 -2.61 13.80
N LEU A 57 12.90 -1.49 14.09
CA LEU A 57 11.52 -1.29 13.69
C LEU A 57 11.39 -1.19 12.16
N SER A 58 12.36 -0.55 11.50
CA SER A 58 12.35 -0.47 10.04
C SER A 58 12.62 -1.82 9.38
N ALA A 59 13.51 -2.63 9.95
CA ALA A 59 13.70 -4.01 9.53
C ALA A 59 12.42 -4.85 9.70
N LEU A 60 11.72 -4.72 10.83
CA LEU A 60 10.44 -5.41 11.06
C LEU A 60 9.35 -4.99 10.07
N VAL A 61 9.26 -3.69 9.73
CA VAL A 61 8.34 -3.19 8.70
C VAL A 61 8.63 -3.81 7.35
N VAL A 62 9.91 -3.90 6.96
CA VAL A 62 10.30 -4.55 5.69
C VAL A 62 9.98 -6.04 5.73
N ILE A 63 10.32 -6.74 6.82
CA ILE A 63 10.03 -8.17 6.98
C ILE A 63 8.54 -8.44 6.84
N ASP A 64 7.67 -7.69 7.53
CA ASP A 64 6.22 -7.85 7.46
C ASP A 64 5.70 -7.65 6.03
N ALA A 65 6.03 -6.50 5.42
CA ALA A 65 5.57 -6.16 4.07
C ALA A 65 6.02 -7.17 3.01
N VAL A 66 7.25 -7.67 3.10
CA VAL A 66 7.81 -8.67 2.19
C VAL A 66 7.19 -10.05 2.42
N SER A 67 7.07 -10.47 3.68
CA SER A 67 6.53 -11.80 4.03
C SER A 67 5.10 -11.99 3.54
N ARG A 68 4.29 -10.93 3.56
CA ARG A 68 2.91 -10.94 3.04
C ARG A 68 2.83 -11.27 1.54
N LEU A 69 3.89 -11.04 0.78
CA LEU A 69 3.95 -11.31 -0.65
C LEU A 69 4.46 -12.74 -0.98
N ILE A 70 4.89 -13.49 0.04
CA ILE A 70 5.33 -14.88 -0.13
C ILE A 70 4.09 -15.79 -0.22
N PRO A 71 3.99 -16.65 -1.25
CA PRO A 71 2.85 -17.55 -1.42
C PRO A 71 2.58 -18.41 -0.17
N GLY A 72 1.31 -18.49 0.23
CA GLY A 72 0.88 -19.27 1.38
C GLY A 72 0.90 -18.56 2.74
N VAL A 73 1.44 -17.33 2.83
CA VAL A 73 1.45 -16.57 4.10
C VAL A 73 0.08 -15.97 4.43
N LEU A 74 -0.61 -15.36 3.45
CA LEU A 74 -1.87 -14.65 3.68
C LEU A 74 -3.12 -15.56 3.65
N GLY A 75 -2.97 -16.83 3.26
CA GLY A 75 -4.08 -17.80 3.13
C GLY A 75 -5.02 -17.54 1.94
N ASN A 76 -5.34 -16.27 1.62
CA ASN A 76 -6.07 -15.85 0.43
C ASN A 76 -5.25 -14.87 -0.41
N ASP A 77 -4.51 -15.40 -1.38
CA ASP A 77 -3.63 -14.61 -2.24
C ASP A 77 -4.39 -13.58 -3.09
N ALA A 78 -5.69 -13.78 -3.35
CA ALA A 78 -6.50 -12.82 -4.10
C ALA A 78 -6.74 -11.51 -3.32
N SER A 79 -6.63 -11.52 -1.99
CA SER A 79 -6.79 -10.31 -1.16
C SER A 79 -5.66 -9.31 -1.43
N ALA A 80 -4.41 -9.77 -1.53
CA ALA A 80 -3.24 -8.91 -1.75
C ALA A 80 -3.33 -8.11 -3.07
N ALA A 81 -4.02 -8.64 -4.08
CA ALA A 81 -4.19 -7.99 -5.38
C ALA A 81 -5.09 -6.73 -5.34
N LYS A 82 -5.95 -6.61 -4.33
CA LYS A 82 -6.92 -5.51 -4.20
C LYS A 82 -6.57 -4.49 -3.09
N GLU A 83 -5.48 -4.73 -2.37
CA GLU A 83 -5.01 -3.84 -1.32
C GLU A 83 -4.46 -2.52 -1.87
N SER A 84 -4.32 -1.55 -0.96
CA SER A 84 -3.72 -0.25 -1.28
C SER A 84 -2.34 -0.43 -1.92
N PHE A 85 -2.06 0.39 -2.93
CA PHE A 85 -0.82 0.43 -3.71
C PHE A 85 -0.58 -0.75 -4.66
N SER A 86 -1.27 -1.89 -4.53
CA SER A 86 -1.11 -3.04 -5.44
C SER A 86 -1.46 -2.70 -6.90
N GLN A 87 -2.49 -1.87 -7.10
CA GLN A 87 -2.86 -1.31 -8.41
C GLN A 87 -2.55 0.19 -8.50
N GLY A 88 -1.69 0.71 -7.61
CA GLY A 88 -1.39 2.14 -7.51
C GLY A 88 -2.50 3.02 -6.91
N LEU A 89 -3.68 2.47 -6.61
CA LEU A 89 -4.76 3.17 -5.90
C LEU A 89 -4.78 2.82 -4.40
N LEU A 90 -5.42 3.66 -3.60
CA LEU A 90 -5.85 3.29 -2.26
C LEU A 90 -7.07 2.38 -2.31
N GLU A 91 -7.18 1.48 -1.34
CA GLU A 91 -8.31 0.56 -1.22
C GLU A 91 -9.62 1.28 -0.88
N TYR A 92 -10.74 0.71 -1.31
CA TYR A 92 -12.11 1.18 -1.03
C TYR A 92 -12.48 1.06 0.47
N PRO A 93 -13.55 1.71 0.95
CA PRO A 93 -14.02 1.54 2.32
C PRO A 93 -14.54 0.12 2.58
N GLN A 94 -14.13 -0.46 3.69
CA GLN A 94 -14.63 -1.75 4.17
C GLN A 94 -15.78 -1.53 5.15
N TYR A 95 -16.81 -2.36 5.02
CA TYR A 95 -17.97 -2.38 5.91
C TYR A 95 -18.20 -3.81 6.41
N THR A 96 -18.69 -3.95 7.63
CA THR A 96 -19.04 -5.23 8.22
C THR A 96 -20.33 -5.08 9.04
N ARG A 97 -20.85 -6.20 9.54
CA ARG A 97 -22.07 -6.21 10.36
C ARG A 97 -21.87 -5.39 11.64
N PRO A 98 -22.93 -4.75 12.17
CA PRO A 98 -24.32 -4.73 11.66
C PRO A 98 -24.52 -3.78 10.46
N ALA A 99 -25.64 -3.94 9.74
CA ALA A 99 -25.96 -3.13 8.56
C ALA A 99 -26.20 -1.65 8.87
N GLU A 100 -26.62 -1.36 10.10
CA GLU A 100 -26.75 0.00 10.63
C GLU A 100 -26.09 0.05 12.01
N TYR A 101 -25.23 1.04 12.21
CA TYR A 101 -24.60 1.30 13.51
C TYR A 101 -24.72 2.79 13.84
N LYS A 102 -25.46 3.12 14.91
CA LYS A 102 -25.70 4.51 15.35
C LYS A 102 -26.27 5.42 14.25
N GLY A 103 -27.17 4.91 13.41
CA GLY A 103 -27.71 5.65 12.26
C GLY A 103 -26.78 5.72 11.05
N TRP A 104 -25.61 5.08 11.08
CA TRP A 104 -24.72 4.96 9.93
C TRP A 104 -25.00 3.66 9.20
N CYS A 105 -25.61 3.77 8.02
CA CYS A 105 -25.94 2.64 7.19
C CYS A 105 -24.76 2.22 6.30
N VAL A 106 -24.61 0.92 6.11
CA VAL A 106 -23.78 0.37 5.03
C VAL A 106 -24.40 0.76 3.68
N PRO A 107 -23.60 1.14 2.67
CA PRO A 107 -24.10 1.43 1.34
C PRO A 107 -24.98 0.30 0.79
N GLU A 108 -26.18 0.62 0.31
CA GLU A 108 -27.16 -0.37 -0.15
C GLU A 108 -26.60 -1.29 -1.26
N VAL A 109 -25.72 -0.78 -2.10
CA VAL A 109 -25.04 -1.56 -3.15
C VAL A 109 -24.28 -2.75 -2.58
N LEU A 110 -23.72 -2.64 -1.38
CA LEU A 110 -23.01 -3.74 -0.70
C LEU A 110 -23.96 -4.79 -0.13
N ALA A 111 -25.22 -4.44 0.09
CA ALA A 111 -26.27 -5.37 0.53
C ALA A 111 -27.05 -6.00 -0.64
N SER A 112 -26.88 -5.50 -1.86
CA SER A 112 -27.64 -5.92 -3.06
C SER A 112 -27.34 -7.34 -3.54
N GLY A 113 -26.19 -7.91 -3.16
CA GLY A 113 -25.68 -9.19 -3.69
C GLY A 113 -25.18 -9.12 -5.13
N ASN A 114 -25.34 -7.99 -5.83
CA ASN A 114 -24.91 -7.84 -7.21
C ASN A 114 -23.39 -7.59 -7.31
N HIS A 115 -22.65 -8.64 -7.65
CA HIS A 115 -21.17 -8.61 -7.65
C HIS A 115 -20.60 -7.56 -8.62
N ALA A 116 -21.21 -7.38 -9.79
CA ALA A 116 -20.76 -6.38 -10.77
C ALA A 116 -20.98 -4.94 -10.27
N GLN A 117 -22.10 -4.67 -9.58
CA GLN A 117 -22.34 -3.37 -8.98
C GLN A 117 -21.41 -3.10 -7.80
N ILE A 118 -21.13 -4.12 -6.99
CA ILE A 118 -20.19 -4.02 -5.87
C ILE A 118 -18.78 -3.73 -6.39
N GLU A 119 -18.30 -4.45 -7.41
CA GLU A 119 -16.97 -4.22 -7.98
C GLU A 119 -16.83 -2.83 -8.60
N ARG A 120 -17.85 -2.37 -9.33
CA ARG A 120 -17.90 -1.00 -9.85
C ARG A 120 -17.85 0.03 -8.72
N TRP A 121 -18.65 -0.16 -7.67
CA TRP A 121 -18.65 0.72 -6.50
C TRP A 121 -17.28 0.75 -5.82
N GLN A 122 -16.66 -0.41 -5.60
CA GLN A 122 -15.32 -0.54 -5.03
C GLN A 122 -14.28 0.23 -5.86
N ARG A 123 -14.33 0.12 -7.19
CA ARG A 123 -13.43 0.86 -8.08
C ARG A 123 -13.63 2.38 -7.97
N ILE A 124 -14.87 2.86 -7.98
CA ILE A 124 -15.20 4.28 -7.86
C ILE A 124 -14.74 4.84 -6.50
N GLU A 125 -14.97 4.13 -5.40
CA GLU A 125 -14.54 4.57 -4.08
C GLU A 125 -13.02 4.57 -3.92
N ALA A 126 -12.32 3.59 -4.50
CA ALA A 126 -10.86 3.56 -4.53
C ALA A 126 -10.30 4.80 -5.27
N LEU A 127 -10.87 5.14 -6.43
CA LEU A 127 -10.54 6.35 -7.18
C LEU A 127 -10.83 7.61 -6.37
N ARG A 128 -12.04 7.72 -5.77
CA ARG A 128 -12.44 8.88 -4.97
C ARG A 128 -11.50 9.09 -3.79
N ARG A 129 -11.21 8.03 -3.04
CA ARG A 129 -10.31 8.09 -1.88
C ARG A 129 -8.89 8.45 -2.29
N THR A 130 -8.39 7.88 -3.38
CA THR A 130 -7.07 8.20 -3.91
C THR A 130 -7.00 9.66 -4.33
N TRP A 131 -8.00 10.17 -5.05
CA TRP A 131 -8.09 11.58 -5.43
C TRP A 131 -8.10 12.53 -4.22
N GLN A 132 -8.88 12.20 -3.19
CA GLN A 132 -9.01 13.05 -1.99
C GLN A 132 -7.78 13.03 -1.08
N ARG A 133 -7.12 11.87 -0.92
CA ARG A 133 -6.07 11.67 0.10
C ARG A 133 -4.66 11.59 -0.47
N ARG A 134 -4.50 11.03 -1.66
CA ARG A 134 -3.20 10.77 -2.32
C ARG A 134 -3.27 11.06 -3.83
N PRO A 135 -3.62 12.30 -4.24
CA PRO A 135 -3.74 12.66 -5.65
C PRO A 135 -2.42 12.52 -6.42
N ASP A 136 -1.28 12.46 -5.72
CA ASP A 136 0.03 12.17 -6.29
C ASP A 136 0.12 10.79 -6.93
N LEU A 137 -0.63 9.80 -6.43
CA LEU A 137 -0.64 8.44 -6.99
C LEU A 137 -1.30 8.41 -8.37
N LEU A 138 -2.35 9.20 -8.57
CA LEU A 138 -3.07 9.28 -9.86
C LEU A 138 -2.19 9.85 -10.98
N LYS A 139 -1.19 10.68 -10.65
CA LYS A 139 -0.26 11.25 -11.65
C LYS A 139 0.73 10.23 -12.19
N LYS A 140 0.96 9.13 -11.44
CA LYS A 140 1.98 8.11 -11.75
C LYS A 140 1.37 6.88 -12.44
N MET A 141 0.09 6.91 -12.76
CA MET A 141 -0.66 5.78 -13.28
C MET A 141 -1.30 6.09 -14.62
N GLU A 142 -1.35 5.07 -15.48
CA GLU A 142 -2.22 5.05 -16.65
C GLU A 142 -3.62 4.59 -16.22
N LEU A 143 -4.56 5.53 -16.20
CA LEU A 143 -5.96 5.24 -15.92
C LEU A 143 -6.66 4.76 -17.19
N THR A 144 -7.54 3.77 -17.05
CA THR A 144 -8.39 3.32 -18.16
C THR A 144 -9.36 4.44 -18.58
N ALA A 145 -9.95 4.34 -19.78
CA ALA A 145 -10.97 5.28 -20.22
C ALA A 145 -12.16 5.35 -19.24
N GLU A 146 -12.53 4.22 -18.64
CA GLU A 146 -13.60 4.13 -17.65
C GLU A 146 -13.21 4.81 -16.32
N ASP A 147 -11.98 4.60 -15.84
CA ASP A 147 -11.48 5.25 -14.62
C ASP A 147 -11.41 6.77 -14.77
N ASN A 148 -10.98 7.26 -15.94
CA ASN A 148 -10.97 8.69 -16.25
C ASN A 148 -12.40 9.27 -16.21
N LEU A 149 -13.37 8.57 -16.79
CA LEU A 149 -14.77 8.97 -16.75
C LEU A 149 -15.31 9.03 -15.32
N TYR A 150 -14.99 8.05 -14.47
CA TYR A 150 -15.38 8.07 -13.06
C TYR A 150 -14.71 9.21 -12.31
N LEU A 151 -13.42 9.43 -12.52
CA LEU A 151 -12.66 10.48 -11.87
C LEU A 151 -13.18 11.88 -12.23
N GLU A 152 -13.58 12.10 -13.49
CA GLU A 152 -14.25 13.34 -13.89
C GLU A 152 -15.58 13.53 -13.17
N LYS A 153 -16.42 12.49 -13.11
CA LYS A 153 -17.70 12.54 -12.39
C LYS A 153 -17.50 12.84 -10.89
N ILE A 154 -16.47 12.24 -10.27
CA ILE A 154 -16.10 12.50 -8.87
C ILE A 154 -15.70 13.96 -8.69
N LYS A 155 -14.82 14.49 -9.56
CA LYS A 155 -14.38 15.90 -9.50
C LYS A 155 -15.54 16.89 -9.67
N LEU A 156 -16.55 16.52 -10.47
CA LEU A 156 -17.77 17.30 -10.69
C LEU A 156 -18.84 17.10 -9.61
N GLY A 157 -18.60 16.25 -8.60
CA GLY A 157 -19.57 15.93 -7.55
C GLY A 157 -20.82 15.20 -8.04
N ARG A 158 -20.73 14.53 -9.20
CA ARG A 158 -21.86 13.81 -9.83
C ARG A 158 -22.01 12.38 -9.34
N ILE A 159 -20.94 11.81 -8.77
CA ILE A 159 -20.95 10.53 -8.08
C ILE A 159 -20.10 10.59 -6.82
#